data_AF-A0A950NK49-F1
#
_entry.id   AF-A0A950NK49-F1
#
_cell.length_a   1.000
_cell.length_b   1.000
_cell.length_c   1.000
_cell.angle_alpha   90.00
_cell.angle_beta   90.00
_cell.angle_gamma   90.00
#
_symmetry.space_group_name_H-M   'P 1'
#
loop_
_entity.id
_entity.type
_entity.pdbx_description
1 polymer ?
#
loop_
_entity_poly.entity_id
_entity_poly.type
_entity_poly.pdbx_seq_one_letter_code
_entity_poly.pdbx_strand_id
1 'polypeptide(L)' 'MALRVAQGGHDVPEKDVRRRYQRSISNMLSLYLPLADYAEIWHNTQDEGYQKIVTKAGGDVKIHQEDMWKSVTAKI' A
#
# COMPACT_ATOMS: atom_id res chain seq x y z
N MET A 1 12.55 1.19 -11.66
CA MET A 1 13.75 1.68 -10.95
C MET A 1 14.74 2.35 -11.89
N ALA A 2 15.00 1.80 -13.08
CA ALA A 2 15.91 2.38 -14.09
C ALA A 2 15.69 3.87 -14.39
N LEU A 3 14.43 4.32 -14.55
CA LEU A 3 14.11 5.73 -14.82
C LEU A 3 14.50 6.68 -13.67
N ARG A 4 14.36 6.23 -12.41
CA ARG A 4 14.70 7.04 -11.22
C ARG A 4 16.21 7.16 -11.04
N VAL A 5 16.94 6.09 -11.33
CA VAL A 5 18.41 6.06 -11.31
C VAL A 5 18.98 6.94 -12.43
N ALA A 6 18.39 6.89 -13.62
CA ALA A 6 18.74 7.77 -14.74
C ALA A 6 18.49 9.26 -14.42
N GLN A 7 17.54 9.57 -13.54
CA GLN A 7 17.26 10.93 -13.04
C GLN A 7 18.10 11.31 -11.80
N GLY A 8 19.13 10.54 -11.44
CA GLY A 8 20.03 10.84 -10.32
C GLY A 8 19.58 10.29 -8.96
N GLY A 9 18.58 9.41 -8.92
CA GLY A 9 18.18 8.72 -7.69
C GLY A 9 19.13 7.59 -7.29
N HIS A 10 19.19 7.29 -6.00
CA HIS A 10 19.94 6.12 -5.50
C HIS A 10 19.29 4.82 -5.99
N ASP A 11 20.10 3.92 -6.54
CA ASP A 11 19.62 2.59 -6.91
C ASP A 11 19.38 1.77 -5.64
N VAL A 12 18.13 1.33 -5.46
CA VAL A 12 17.75 0.46 -4.34
C VAL A 12 17.51 -0.92 -4.93
N PRO A 13 18.24 -1.97 -4.48
CA PRO A 13 18.06 -3.31 -5.00
C PRO A 13 16.59 -3.76 -4.90
N GLU A 14 16.09 -4.43 -5.94
CA GLU A 14 14.70 -4.90 -5.99
C GLU A 14 14.34 -5.78 -4.79
N LYS A 15 15.29 -6.61 -4.34
CA LYS A 15 15.14 -7.44 -3.11
C LYS A 15 14.81 -6.59 -1.88
N ASP A 16 15.42 -5.41 -1.75
CA ASP A 16 15.21 -4.53 -0.62
C ASP A 16 13.87 -3.80 -0.73
N VAL A 17 13.47 -3.42 -1.96
CA VAL A 17 12.15 -2.85 -2.23
C VAL A 17 11.05 -3.87 -1.88
N ARG A 18 11.16 -5.12 -2.34
CA ARG A 18 10.19 -6.19 -2.04
C ARG A 18 10.09 -6.48 -0.54
N ARG A 19 11.24 -6.63 0.14
CA ARG A 19 11.29 -6.86 1.60
C ARG A 19 10.66 -5.70 2.37
N ARG A 20 10.98 -4.45 2.00
CA ARG A 20 10.41 -3.27 2.67
C ARG A 20 8.91 -3.15 2.41
N TYR A 21 8.45 -3.46 1.20
CA TYR A 21 7.05 -3.38 0.84
C TYR A 21 6.17 -4.25 1.75
N GLN A 22 6.54 -5.52 1.97
CA GLN A 22 5.81 -6.41 2.88
C GLN A 22 5.74 -5.85 4.31
N ARG A 23 6.89 -5.38 4.84
CA ARG A 23 6.95 -4.77 6.17
C ARG A 23 6.11 -3.51 6.27
N SER A 24 6.09 -2.69 5.22
CA SER A 24 5.28 -1.47 5.18
C SER A 24 3.78 -1.77 5.24
N ILE A 25 3.29 -2.79 4.53
CA ILE A 25 1.87 -3.19 4.59
C ILE A 25 1.53 -3.67 6.00
N SER A 26 2.36 -4.54 6.58
CA SER A 26 2.14 -5.06 7.93
C SER A 26 2.10 -3.92 8.97
N ASN A 27 3.05 -2.99 8.92
CA ASN A 27 3.07 -1.82 9.81
C ASN A 27 1.86 -0.89 9.58
N MET A 28 1.48 -0.68 8.32
CA MET A 28 0.30 0.12 7.98
C MET A 28 -0.95 -0.45 8.63
N LEU A 29 -1.16 -1.76 8.52
CA LEU A 29 -2.33 -2.45 9.08
C LEU A 29 -2.35 -2.49 10.60
N SER A 30 -1.21 -2.81 11.21
CA SER A 30 -1.13 -3.10 12.65
C SER A 30 -0.82 -1.89 13.52
N LEU A 31 -0.04 -0.93 13.00
CA LEU A 31 0.45 0.21 13.78
C LEU A 31 -0.26 1.50 13.38
N TYR A 32 -0.38 1.78 12.08
CA TYR A 32 -0.83 3.10 11.63
C TYR A 32 -2.35 3.18 11.49
N LEU A 33 -3.00 2.18 10.90
CA LEU A 33 -4.44 2.19 10.64
C LEU A 33 -5.26 2.32 11.94
N PRO A 34 -4.92 1.65 13.06
CA PRO A 34 -5.66 1.81 14.31
C PRO A 34 -5.57 3.22 14.90
N LEU A 35 -4.41 3.89 14.75
CA LEU A 35 -4.13 5.21 15.32
C LEU A 35 -4.69 6.38 14.49
N ALA A 36 -4.92 6.17 13.20
CA ALA A 36 -5.35 7.24 12.29
C ALA A 36 -6.84 7.56 12.43
N ASP A 37 -7.22 8.81 12.67
CA ASP A 37 -8.64 9.23 12.66
C ASP A 37 -9.26 9.13 11.26
N TYR A 38 -8.43 9.28 10.23
CA TYR A 38 -8.82 9.10 8.85
C TYR A 38 -7.70 8.41 8.06
N ALA A 39 -8.06 7.45 7.23
CA ALA A 39 -7.11 6.81 6.32
C ALA A 39 -7.79 6.37 5.03
N GLU A 40 -7.07 6.44 3.92
CA GLU A 40 -7.48 5.86 2.66
C GLU A 40 -6.37 4.99 2.11
N ILE A 41 -6.74 3.82 1.61
CA ILE A 41 -5.81 2.93 0.92
C ILE A 41 -6.24 2.87 -0.54
N TRP A 42 -5.27 3.14 -1.42
CA TRP A 42 -5.45 3.16 -2.87
C TRP A 42 -4.59 2.08 -3.49
N HIS A 43 -5.17 1.36 -4.46
CA HIS A 43 -4.51 0.33 -5.23
C HIS A 43 -4.23 0.84 -6.64
N ASN A 44 -3.00 0.65 -7.12
CA ASN A 44 -2.51 1.22 -8.37
C ASN A 44 -2.00 0.15 -9.36
N THR A 45 -2.45 -1.10 -9.22
CA THR A 45 -1.98 -2.22 -10.05
C THR A 45 -2.74 -2.33 -11.37
N GLN A 46 -3.88 -1.66 -11.52
CA GLN A 46 -4.65 -1.65 -12.77
C GLN A 46 -4.21 -0.48 -13.66
N ASP A 47 -4.11 -0.71 -14.96
CA ASP A 47 -3.74 0.33 -15.94
C ASP A 47 -4.84 1.41 -16.08
N GLU A 48 -6.07 1.10 -15.65
CA GLU A 48 -7.22 2.00 -15.65
C GLU A 48 -7.18 3.07 -14.52
N GLY A 49 -6.16 3.03 -13.67
CA GLY A 49 -5.87 4.08 -12.68
C GLY A 49 -5.97 3.63 -11.23
N TYR A 50 -5.97 4.62 -10.33
CA TYR A 50 -5.98 4.40 -8.88
C TYR A 50 -7.39 4.07 -8.39
N GLN A 51 -7.54 2.91 -7.75
CA GLN A 51 -8.80 2.48 -7.16
C GLN A 51 -8.73 2.56 -5.63
N LYS A 52 -9.73 3.21 -5.01
CA LYS A 52 -9.83 3.27 -3.55
C LYS A 52 -10.35 1.93 -3.04
N ILE A 53 -9.57 1.28 -2.17
CA ILE A 53 -9.88 -0.06 -1.65
C ILE A 53 -10.36 -0.03 -0.20
N VAL A 54 -9.85 0.90 0.62
CA VAL A 54 -10.25 1.04 2.03
C VAL A 54 -10.40 2.50 2.40
N THR A 55 -11.37 2.80 3.25
CA THR A 55 -11.51 4.08 3.94
C THR A 55 -11.76 3.84 5.41
N LYS A 56 -10.96 4.47 6.28
CA LYS A 56 -11.21 4.56 7.71
C LYS A 56 -11.65 5.98 8.03
N ALA A 57 -12.73 6.11 8.79
CA ALA A 57 -13.16 7.37 9.36
C ALA A 57 -13.62 7.13 10.81
N GLY A 58 -12.90 7.71 11.78
CA GLY A 58 -13.09 7.42 13.19
C GLY A 58 -12.75 5.97 13.53
N GLY A 59 -13.70 5.25 14.13
CA GLY A 59 -13.57 3.82 14.47
C GLY A 59 -13.97 2.86 13.35
N ASP A 60 -14.64 3.34 12.31
CA ASP A 60 -15.21 2.49 11.27
C ASP A 60 -14.25 2.34 10.08
N VAL A 61 -14.02 1.09 9.66
CA VAL A 61 -13.26 0.74 8.46
C VAL A 61 -14.23 0.22 7.40
N LYS A 62 -14.31 0.90 6.27
CA LYS A 62 -15.08 0.49 5.09
C LYS A 62 -14.14 -0.06 4.02
N ILE A 63 -14.42 -1.28 3.56
CA ILE A 63 -13.73 -1.91 2.45
C ILE A 63 -14.62 -1.77 1.21
N HIS A 64 -14.12 -1.09 0.18
CA HIS A 64 -14.89 -0.82 -1.05
C HIS A 64 -14.72 -1.92 -2.09
N GLN A 65 -13.55 -2.58 -2.11
CA GLN A 65 -13.25 -3.67 -3.03
C GLN A 65 -12.54 -4.81 -2.30
N GLU A 66 -13.31 -5.81 -1.86
CA GLU A 66 -12.79 -6.95 -1.08
C GLU A 66 -11.80 -7.82 -1.87
N ASP A 67 -12.01 -7.99 -3.18
CA ASP A 67 -11.12 -8.81 -4.00
C ASP A 67 -9.73 -8.17 -4.14
N MET A 68 -9.68 -6.85 -4.29
CA MET A 68 -8.43 -6.11 -4.28
C MET A 68 -7.81 -6.05 -2.90
N TRP A 69 -8.62 -5.96 -1.85
CA TRP A 69 -8.14 -6.03 -0.47
C TRP A 69 -7.44 -7.35 -0.16
N LYS A 70 -8.02 -8.48 -0.58
CA LYS A 70 -7.39 -9.81 -0.47
C LYS A 70 -6.02 -9.85 -1.16
N SER A 71 -5.87 -9.18 -2.31
CA SER A 71 -4.58 -9.14 -3.03
C SER A 71 -3.48 -8.37 -2.28
N VAL A 72 -3.87 -7.40 -1.44
CA VAL A 72 -2.96 -6.63 -0.58
C VAL A 72 -2.61 -7.42 0.67
N THR A 73 -3.58 -8.10 1.28
CA THR A 73 -3.36 -8.87 2.52
C THR A 73 -2.73 -10.24 2.28
N ALA A 74 -2.93 -10.87 1.11
CA ALA A 74 -2.37 -12.19 0.79
C ALA A 74 -0.85 -12.20 0.58
N LYS A 75 -0.21 -11.02 0.56
CA LYS A 75 1.25 -10.88 0.42
C LYS A 75 1.99 -10.69 1.75
N ILE A 76 1.26 -10.74 2.87
CA ILE A 76 1.76 -10.68 4.26
C ILE A 76 1.99 -12.10 4.77
#